data_AF-A0A2V5SET2-F1
#
_entry.id   AF-A0A2V5SET2-F1
#
_cell.length_a   1.000
_cell.length_b   1.000
_cell.length_c   1.000
_cell.angle_alpha   90.00
_cell.angle_beta   90.00
_cell.angle_gamma   90.00
#
_symmetry.space_group_name_H-M   'P 1'
#
loop_
_entity.id
_entity.type
_entity.pdbx_description
1 polymer ?
#
loop_
_entity_poly.entity_id
_entity_poly.type
_entity_poly.pdbx_seq_one_letter_code
_entity_poly.pdbx_strand_id
1 'polypeptide(L)'
;PKKYGGAGERGLMQVSEKAANEWARENKVDNFRVEKLFDPKTNLEAGTWYLHRAFEHWATQSDPMPFALAEYNAGASRAQRWSGGNDVEAMPAQTFLKKIDFPGTRKYVDSILARYEFYKRRGRM
;
A
#
# COMPACT_ATOMS: atom_id res chain seq x y z
N PRO A 1 -4.53 -10.63 -14.38
CA PRO A 1 -5.64 -10.22 -13.50
C PRO A 1 -6.07 -11.27 -12.47
N LYS A 2 -6.31 -12.54 -12.87
CA LYS A 2 -6.68 -13.61 -11.92
C LYS A 2 -5.46 -14.20 -11.22
N LYS A 3 -5.00 -13.56 -10.15
CA LYS A 3 -3.88 -14.01 -9.32
C LYS A 3 -4.27 -13.99 -7.84
N TYR A 4 -3.94 -15.06 -7.14
CA TYR A 4 -4.05 -15.17 -5.68
C TYR A 4 -2.68 -14.96 -5.05
N GLY A 5 -2.64 -14.18 -3.99
CA GLY A 5 -1.49 -14.04 -3.09
C GLY A 5 -1.49 -15.13 -2.02
N GLY A 6 -0.36 -15.28 -1.34
CA GLY A 6 -0.14 -16.33 -0.34
C GLY A 6 -1.02 -16.18 0.92
N ALA A 7 -1.52 -14.97 1.20
CA ALA A 7 -2.42 -14.71 2.33
C ALA A 7 -3.86 -14.38 1.86
N GLY A 8 -4.19 -14.72 0.60
CA GLY A 8 -5.53 -14.50 0.04
C GLY A 8 -5.71 -13.14 -0.65
N GLU A 9 -4.64 -12.41 -0.93
CA GLU A 9 -4.70 -11.21 -1.76
C GLU A 9 -5.15 -11.55 -3.19
N ARG A 10 -5.83 -10.62 -3.88
CA ARG A 10 -6.43 -10.90 -5.18
C ARG A 10 -6.16 -9.79 -6.19
N GLY A 11 -6.03 -10.16 -7.46
CA GLY A 11 -6.07 -9.21 -8.57
C GLY A 11 -4.71 -8.62 -8.97
N LEU A 12 -4.76 -7.58 -9.80
CA LEU A 12 -3.57 -6.87 -10.32
C LEU A 12 -2.74 -6.22 -9.22
N MET A 13 -3.40 -5.57 -8.26
CA MET A 13 -2.79 -4.84 -7.15
C MET A 13 -2.65 -5.67 -5.87
N GLN A 14 -2.97 -6.97 -5.94
CA GLN A 14 -2.91 -7.90 -4.81
C GLN A 14 -3.59 -7.31 -3.57
N VAL A 15 -4.86 -6.94 -3.72
CA VAL A 15 -5.64 -6.31 -2.65
C VAL A 15 -6.09 -7.40 -1.67
N SER A 16 -5.89 -7.15 -0.37
CA SER A 16 -6.37 -8.03 0.69
C SER A 16 -7.89 -7.92 0.87
N GLU A 17 -8.51 -8.96 1.40
CA GLU A 17 -9.96 -8.95 1.69
C GLU A 17 -10.35 -7.85 2.67
N LYS A 18 -9.51 -7.62 3.70
CA LYS A 18 -9.71 -6.53 4.65
C LYS A 18 -9.75 -5.16 3.95
N ALA A 19 -8.75 -4.86 3.13
CA ALA A 19 -8.68 -3.58 2.41
C ALA A 19 -9.87 -3.41 1.44
N ALA A 20 -10.28 -4.49 0.77
CA ALA A 20 -11.41 -4.45 -0.16
C ALA A 20 -12.76 -4.25 0.54
N ASN A 21 -12.97 -4.88 1.70
CA ASN A 21 -14.17 -4.68 2.50
C ASN A 21 -14.24 -3.26 3.09
N GLU A 22 -13.10 -2.70 3.48
CA GLU A 22 -13.03 -1.29 3.89
C GLU A 22 -13.37 -0.35 2.73
N TRP A 23 -12.76 -0.54 1.56
CA TRP A 23 -13.08 0.23 0.35
C TRP A 23 -14.58 0.16 0.01
N ALA A 24 -15.15 -1.06 -0.01
CA ALA A 24 -16.54 -1.28 -0.37
C ALA A 24 -17.50 -0.57 0.60
N ARG A 25 -17.20 -0.59 1.90
CA ARG A 25 -17.99 0.12 2.92
C ARG A 25 -17.92 1.63 2.72
N GLU A 26 -16.72 2.20 2.60
CA GLU A 26 -16.53 3.66 2.49
C GLU A 26 -17.10 4.22 1.18
N ASN A 27 -17.10 3.43 0.11
CA ASN A 27 -17.62 3.81 -1.20
C ASN A 27 -19.06 3.33 -1.44
N LYS A 28 -19.74 2.77 -0.42
CA LYS A 28 -21.13 2.29 -0.48
C LYS A 28 -21.38 1.34 -1.66
N VAL A 29 -20.46 0.40 -1.86
CA VAL A 29 -20.55 -0.61 -2.92
C VAL A 29 -21.49 -1.73 -2.47
N ASP A 30 -22.69 -1.75 -3.04
CA ASP A 30 -23.71 -2.75 -2.71
C ASP A 30 -23.30 -4.16 -3.13
N ASN A 31 -23.64 -5.14 -2.28
CA ASN A 31 -23.42 -6.57 -2.53
C ASN A 31 -21.98 -6.89 -2.99
N PHE A 32 -21.00 -6.24 -2.36
CA PHE A 32 -19.60 -6.53 -2.63
C PHE A 32 -19.27 -7.99 -2.26
N ARG A 33 -18.50 -8.65 -3.13
CA ARG A 33 -17.95 -9.98 -2.91
C ARG A 33 -16.47 -9.94 -3.29
N VAL A 34 -15.63 -10.57 -2.48
CA VAL A 34 -14.16 -10.46 -2.61
C VAL A 34 -13.64 -10.99 -3.96
N GLU A 35 -14.37 -11.90 -4.61
CA GLU A 35 -14.06 -12.41 -5.95
C GLU A 35 -14.12 -11.32 -7.03
N LYS A 36 -14.87 -10.22 -6.79
CA LYS A 36 -14.88 -9.06 -7.69
C LYS A 36 -13.49 -8.42 -7.82
N LEU A 37 -12.55 -8.67 -6.90
CA LEU A 37 -11.16 -8.24 -7.05
C LEU A 37 -10.42 -8.88 -8.23
N PHE A 38 -11.00 -9.88 -8.90
CA PHE A 38 -10.45 -10.39 -10.16
C PHE A 38 -10.84 -9.54 -11.38
N ASP A 39 -11.86 -8.70 -11.26
CA ASP A 39 -12.15 -7.66 -12.24
C ASP A 39 -11.09 -6.55 -12.14
N PRO A 40 -10.36 -6.24 -13.23
CA PRO A 40 -9.31 -5.23 -13.23
C PRO A 40 -9.77 -3.85 -12.74
N LYS A 41 -10.97 -3.41 -13.12
CA LYS A 41 -11.48 -2.09 -12.75
C LYS A 41 -11.72 -2.02 -11.24
N THR A 42 -12.48 -2.96 -10.70
CA THR A 42 -12.76 -3.06 -9.25
C THR A 42 -11.46 -3.16 -8.45
N ASN A 43 -10.50 -3.94 -8.94
CA ASN A 43 -9.22 -4.12 -8.26
C ASN A 43 -8.36 -2.85 -8.24
N LEU A 44 -8.36 -2.09 -9.34
CA LEU A 44 -7.69 -0.81 -9.40
C LEU A 44 -8.38 0.21 -8.49
N GLU A 45 -9.70 0.30 -8.48
CA GLU A 45 -10.46 1.20 -7.59
C GLU A 45 -10.17 0.92 -6.12
N ALA A 46 -10.27 -0.35 -5.70
CA ALA A 46 -9.99 -0.74 -4.31
C ALA A 46 -8.52 -0.53 -3.93
N GLY A 47 -7.60 -0.93 -4.82
CA GLY A 47 -6.17 -0.84 -4.56
C GLY A 47 -5.66 0.60 -4.53
N THR A 48 -6.09 1.46 -5.45
CA THR A 48 -5.68 2.87 -5.46
C THR A 48 -6.32 3.65 -4.32
N TRP A 49 -7.57 3.34 -3.96
CA TRP A 49 -8.21 3.91 -2.76
C TRP A 49 -7.43 3.59 -1.49
N TYR A 50 -7.04 2.33 -1.30
CA TYR A 50 -6.27 1.92 -0.12
C TYR A 50 -4.87 2.56 -0.12
N LEU A 51 -4.21 2.63 -1.28
CA LEU A 51 -2.93 3.31 -1.41
C LEU A 51 -3.04 4.81 -1.10
N HIS A 52 -4.07 5.49 -1.59
CA HIS A 52 -4.31 6.91 -1.31
C HIS A 52 -4.51 7.16 0.18
N ARG A 53 -5.35 6.36 0.83
CA ARG A 53 -5.54 6.43 2.29
C ARG A 53 -4.24 6.25 3.05
N ALA A 54 -3.36 5.34 2.62
CA ALA A 54 -2.05 5.19 3.23
C ALA A 54 -1.20 6.47 3.06
N PHE A 55 -1.22 7.13 1.90
CA PHE A 55 -0.55 8.43 1.74
C PHE A 55 -1.11 9.51 2.65
N GLU A 56 -2.44 9.58 2.83
CA GLU A 56 -3.06 10.52 3.77
C GLU A 56 -2.65 10.23 5.22
N HIS A 57 -2.60 8.96 5.61
CA HIS A 57 -2.16 8.54 6.95
C HIS A 57 -0.75 9.03 7.28
N TRP A 58 0.14 9.07 6.27
CA TRP A 58 1.55 9.46 6.44
C TRP A 58 1.86 10.88 6.00
N ALA A 59 0.85 11.72 5.74
CA ALA A 59 1.03 13.06 5.16
C ALA A 59 1.87 14.02 6.01
N THR A 60 2.04 13.75 7.31
CA THR A 60 2.90 14.54 8.20
C THR A 60 4.39 14.23 8.05
N GLN A 61 4.75 13.13 7.38
CA GLN A 61 6.14 12.79 7.08
C GLN A 61 6.65 13.67 5.92
N SER A 62 7.92 14.09 5.99
CA SER A 62 8.54 14.85 4.90
C SER A 62 8.62 14.08 3.59
N ASP A 63 8.70 12.74 3.67
CA ASP A 63 8.60 11.82 2.54
C ASP A 63 7.65 10.66 2.92
N PRO A 64 6.35 10.76 2.56
CA PRO A 64 5.35 9.78 2.96
C PRO A 64 5.45 8.46 2.17
N MET A 65 6.15 8.43 1.04
CA MET A 65 6.06 7.32 0.09
C MET A 65 6.56 5.97 0.65
N PRO A 66 7.72 5.89 1.32
CA PRO A 66 8.18 4.63 1.91
C PRO A 66 7.22 4.09 2.98
N PHE A 67 6.62 4.98 3.76
CA PHE A 67 5.68 4.63 4.83
C PHE A 67 4.37 4.09 4.27
N ALA A 68 3.79 4.79 3.30
CA ALA A 68 2.57 4.37 2.61
C ALA A 68 2.75 3.03 1.89
N LEU A 69 3.89 2.80 1.23
CA LEU A 69 4.20 1.52 0.58
C LEU A 69 4.39 0.38 1.60
N ALA A 70 5.05 0.65 2.73
CA ALA A 70 5.19 -0.32 3.81
C ALA A 70 3.82 -0.68 4.42
N GLU A 71 2.95 0.31 4.63
CA GLU A 71 1.57 0.09 5.06
C GLU A 71 0.77 -0.72 4.03
N TYR A 72 0.90 -0.41 2.75
CA TYR A 72 0.23 -1.15 1.67
C TYR A 72 0.62 -2.63 1.68
N ASN A 73 1.91 -2.94 1.87
CA ASN A 73 2.42 -4.30 1.85
C ASN A 73 2.23 -5.07 3.16
N ALA A 74 2.43 -4.41 4.31
CA ALA A 74 2.55 -5.06 5.61
C ALA A 74 1.45 -4.69 6.61
N GLY A 75 0.60 -3.72 6.26
CA GLY A 75 -0.49 -3.19 7.08
C GLY A 75 -0.10 -2.00 7.95
N ALA A 76 -1.07 -1.13 8.24
CA ALA A 76 -0.89 0.14 8.97
C ALA A 76 -0.21 -0.06 10.33
N SER A 77 -0.62 -1.07 11.10
CA SER A 77 -0.07 -1.31 12.44
C SER A 77 1.43 -1.62 12.42
N ARG A 78 1.94 -2.28 11.37
CA ARG A 78 3.38 -2.57 11.24
C ARG A 78 4.16 -1.33 10.81
N ALA A 79 3.64 -0.59 9.83
CA ALA A 79 4.20 0.70 9.43
C ALA A 79 4.27 1.66 10.64
N GLN A 80 3.21 1.72 11.46
CA GLN A 80 3.16 2.49 12.69
C GLN A 80 4.27 2.09 13.67
N ARG A 81 4.44 0.79 13.91
CA ARG A 81 5.53 0.29 14.77
C ARG A 81 6.90 0.72 14.26
N TRP A 82 7.17 0.60 12.96
CA TRP A 82 8.47 0.99 12.40
C TRP A 82 8.70 2.50 12.39
N SER A 83 7.64 3.31 12.33
CA SER A 83 7.71 4.77 12.48
C SER A 83 7.98 5.23 13.91
N GLY A 84 7.89 4.33 14.90
CA GLY A 84 8.10 4.66 16.31
C GLY A 84 6.83 5.02 17.09
N GLY A 85 5.65 4.96 16.46
CA GLY A 85 4.37 5.27 17.10
C GLY A 85 3.84 6.67 16.78
N ASN A 86 2.71 7.03 17.38
CA ASN A 86 1.96 8.26 17.06
C ASN A 86 2.62 9.54 17.60
N ASP A 87 3.49 9.42 18.62
CA ASP A 87 4.04 10.56 19.36
C ASP A 87 5.45 10.95 18.90
N VAL A 88 5.85 10.53 17.71
CA VAL A 88 7.20 10.77 17.17
C VAL A 88 7.14 11.81 16.07
N GLU A 89 8.08 12.75 16.10
CA GLU A 89 8.28 13.71 15.02
C GLU A 89 8.51 13.01 13.66
N ALA A 90 8.37 13.77 12.57
CA ALA A 90 8.63 13.28 11.22
C ALA A 90 9.99 12.57 11.14
N MET A 91 9.98 11.33 10.65
CA MET A 91 11.15 10.49 10.57
C MET A 91 11.74 10.56 9.15
N PRO A 92 13.08 10.68 9.02
CA PRO A 92 13.71 10.54 7.71
C PRO A 92 13.42 9.17 7.08
N ALA A 93 12.99 9.16 5.81
CA ALA A 93 12.68 7.95 5.05
C ALA A 93 13.77 6.86 5.15
N GLN A 94 15.04 7.25 5.06
CA GLN A 94 16.16 6.30 5.14
C GLN A 94 16.26 5.62 6.50
N THR A 95 15.89 6.32 7.58
CA THR A 95 15.83 5.76 8.94
C THR A 95 14.66 4.79 9.06
N PHE A 96 13.49 5.16 8.51
CA PHE A 96 12.32 4.28 8.49
C PHE A 96 12.61 2.95 7.77
N LEU A 97 13.19 3.01 6.57
CA LEU A 97 13.55 1.81 5.80
C LEU A 97 14.48 0.86 6.57
N LYS A 98 15.42 1.40 7.37
CA LYS A 98 16.31 0.59 8.22
C LYS A 98 15.56 -0.10 9.36
N LYS A 99 14.47 0.50 9.87
CA LYS A 99 13.61 -0.03 10.93
C LYS A 99 12.64 -1.11 10.47
N ILE A 100 12.37 -1.23 9.16
CA ILE A 100 11.54 -2.32 8.62
C ILE A 100 12.23 -3.66 8.87
N ASP A 101 11.77 -4.39 9.88
CA ASP A 101 12.33 -5.68 10.32
C ASP A 101 11.90 -6.86 9.42
N PHE A 102 10.96 -6.63 8.49
CA PHE A 102 10.52 -7.63 7.52
C PHE A 102 11.32 -7.48 6.22
N PRO A 103 12.25 -8.40 5.90
CA PRO A 103 13.12 -8.24 4.73
C PRO A 103 12.34 -8.22 3.41
N GLY A 104 11.24 -8.98 3.33
CA GLY A 104 10.34 -8.98 2.18
C GLY A 104 9.69 -7.62 1.94
N THR A 105 9.22 -6.96 3.00
CA THR A 105 8.62 -5.62 2.93
C THR A 105 9.64 -4.57 2.53
N ARG A 106 10.85 -4.62 3.09
CA ARG A 106 11.92 -3.68 2.69
C ARG A 106 12.24 -3.80 1.19
N LYS A 107 12.45 -5.03 0.70
CA LYS A 107 12.67 -5.30 -0.72
C LYS A 107 11.50 -4.84 -1.58
N TYR A 108 10.26 -5.03 -1.11
CA TYR A 108 9.07 -4.54 -1.79
C TYR A 108 9.12 -3.01 -1.97
N VAL A 109 9.32 -2.25 -0.87
CA VAL A 109 9.37 -0.78 -0.92
C VAL A 109 10.47 -0.30 -1.87
N ASP A 110 11.70 -0.81 -1.71
CA ASP A 110 12.82 -0.45 -2.58
C ASP A 110 12.52 -0.73 -4.06
N SER A 111 11.91 -1.89 -4.36
CA SER A 111 11.57 -2.27 -5.73
C SER A 111 10.50 -1.37 -6.36
N ILE A 112 9.52 -0.91 -5.58
CA ILE A 112 8.46 -0.04 -6.07
C ILE A 112 8.99 1.38 -6.29
N LEU A 113 9.82 1.91 -5.40
CA LEU A 113 10.47 3.21 -5.58
C LEU A 113 11.33 3.22 -6.86
N ALA A 114 12.13 2.17 -7.08
CA ALA A 114 12.94 2.05 -8.29
C ALA A 114 12.08 1.99 -9.57
N ARG A 115 10.99 1.22 -9.55
CA ARG A 115 10.04 1.13 -10.67
C ARG A 115 9.31 2.44 -10.92
N TYR A 116 8.88 3.12 -9.86
CA TYR A 116 8.23 4.43 -9.96
C TYR A 116 9.15 5.42 -10.68
N GLU A 117 10.41 5.51 -10.28
CA GLU A 117 11.40 6.37 -10.92
C GLU A 117 11.67 5.97 -12.38
N PHE A 118 11.73 4.67 -12.69
CA PHE A 118 11.83 4.18 -14.06
C PHE A 118 10.63 4.63 -14.93
N TYR A 119 9.40 4.40 -14.45
CA TYR A 119 8.18 4.77 -15.19
C TYR A 119 7.99 6.28 -15.30
N LYS A 120 8.37 7.05 -14.27
CA LYS A 120 8.33 8.52 -14.29
C LYS A 120 9.26 9.12 -15.33
N ARG A 121 10.44 8.53 -15.53
CA ARG A 121 11.36 8.92 -16.63
C ARG A 121 10.82 8.52 -17.99
N ARG A 122 10.21 7.33 -18.11
CA ARG A 122 9.75 6.79 -19.39
C ARG A 122 8.41 7.39 -19.87
N GLY A 123 7.52 7.76 -18.95
CA GLY A 123 6.22 8.38 -19.23
C GLY A 123 6.27 9.91 -19.41
N ARG A 124 7.46 10.51 -19.44
CA ARG A 124 7.70 11.91 -19.82
C ARG A 124 8.00 12.09 -21.32
N MET A 125 7.75 11.06 -22.13
CA MET A 125 7.66 11.17 -23.60
C MET A 125 6.22 11.42 -24.00
#